data_AF-A0A9J6GHY2-F1
#
_entry.id   AF-A0A9J6GHY2-F1
#
_cell.length_a   1.000
_cell.length_b   1.000
_cell.length_c   1.000
_cell.angle_alpha   90.00
_cell.angle_beta   90.00
_cell.angle_gamma   90.00
#
_symmetry.space_group_name_H-M   'P 1'
#
loop_
_entity.id
_entity.type
_entity.pdbx_description
1 polymer ?
#
loop_
_entity_poly.entity_id
_entity_poly.type
_entity_poly.pdbx_seq_one_letter_code
_entity_poly.pdbx_strand_id
1 'polypeptide(L)'
;MLSSRIPATRHCGGVRCIATSRARLFFGRRKPPSSSETHLALRENMFKSEELRNREGFMEVVERFKVNNENRKGHVEFINVATRYVQEFGVEKDLEVYKTLFDLFPKGKYTPRTLVQAEFFHFPYHQDCGVRLLDTMESHGERCCGYGAG
;
A
#
# COMPACT_ATOMS: atom_id res chain seq x y z
N MET A 1 -70.72 -7.49 -42.82
CA MET A 1 -70.54 -8.96 -42.97
C MET A 1 -70.03 -9.25 -44.37
N LEU A 2 -69.17 -10.28 -44.50
CA LEU A 2 -68.43 -10.79 -45.69
C LEU A 2 -67.22 -9.93 -46.11
N SER A 3 -65.96 -10.28 -45.82
CA SER A 3 -65.16 -11.50 -46.11
C SER A 3 -64.75 -11.67 -47.57
N SER A 4 -63.47 -11.38 -47.87
CA SER A 4 -62.67 -12.02 -48.92
C SER A 4 -61.18 -11.70 -48.69
N ARG A 5 -60.39 -12.65 -48.17
CA ARG A 5 -59.50 -13.61 -48.88
C ARG A 5 -58.12 -13.04 -49.28
N ILE A 6 -57.10 -13.48 -48.54
CA ILE A 6 -55.66 -13.67 -48.86
C ILE A 6 -55.55 -14.64 -50.07
N PRO A 7 -54.56 -14.61 -51.02
CA PRO A 7 -53.08 -14.72 -50.86
C PRO A 7 -52.28 -13.85 -51.88
N ALA A 8 -50.94 -13.80 -51.96
CA ALA A 8 -49.94 -14.84 -51.96
C ALA A 8 -48.51 -14.31 -51.80
N THR A 9 -47.65 -15.25 -51.45
CA THR A 9 -46.20 -15.19 -51.32
C THR A 9 -45.46 -14.87 -52.64
N ARG A 10 -44.26 -14.27 -52.56
CA ARG A 10 -43.00 -14.87 -53.04
C ARG A 10 -41.76 -13.97 -52.87
N HIS A 11 -40.74 -14.59 -52.28
CA HIS A 11 -39.31 -14.56 -52.61
C HIS A 11 -38.41 -13.34 -52.26
N CYS A 12 -37.59 -13.59 -51.24
CA CYS A 12 -36.12 -13.57 -51.22
C CYS A 12 -35.37 -12.60 -52.14
N GLY A 13 -34.77 -11.57 -51.53
CA GLY A 13 -33.56 -10.90 -51.99
C GLY A 13 -32.66 -10.66 -50.79
N GLY A 14 -31.57 -11.44 -50.68
CA GLY A 14 -30.67 -11.39 -49.54
C GLY A 14 -29.88 -10.08 -49.47
N VAL A 15 -29.75 -9.55 -48.26
CA VAL A 15 -28.50 -8.92 -47.84
C VAL A 15 -28.14 -9.54 -46.51
N ARG A 16 -27.16 -10.44 -46.53
CA ARG A 16 -26.38 -10.74 -45.34
C ARG A 16 -25.75 -9.42 -44.91
N CYS A 17 -26.26 -8.77 -43.87
CA CYS A 17 -25.46 -7.77 -43.18
C CYS A 17 -24.31 -8.53 -42.50
N ILE A 18 -23.21 -8.67 -43.25
CA ILE A 18 -21.88 -8.92 -42.71
C ILE A 18 -21.52 -7.64 -41.95
N ALA A 19 -22.04 -7.48 -40.74
CA ALA A 19 -21.52 -6.50 -39.81
C ALA A 19 -20.20 -7.07 -39.29
N THR A 20 -19.15 -6.56 -39.90
CA THR A 20 -17.75 -6.74 -39.59
C THR A 20 -17.49 -6.90 -38.10
N SER A 21 -17.01 -8.09 -37.73
CA SER A 21 -16.17 -8.22 -36.55
C SER A 21 -14.92 -7.38 -36.78
N ARG A 22 -14.75 -6.26 -36.07
CA ARG A 22 -13.44 -5.73 -35.71
C ARG A 22 -13.52 -4.64 -34.64
N ALA A 23 -12.72 -4.89 -33.60
CA ALA A 23 -12.08 -3.91 -32.73
C ALA A 23 -12.95 -3.19 -31.69
N ARG A 24 -13.34 -3.93 -30.65
CA ARG A 24 -13.07 -3.47 -29.27
C ARG A 24 -11.99 -4.35 -28.63
N LEU A 25 -10.87 -4.51 -29.33
CA LEU A 25 -9.60 -4.86 -28.70
C LEU A 25 -8.83 -3.53 -28.71
N PHE A 26 -8.22 -3.17 -27.58
CA PHE A 26 -7.36 -1.98 -27.37
C PHE A 26 -7.95 -0.72 -26.70
N PHE A 27 -9.18 -0.72 -26.18
CA PHE A 27 -9.57 0.28 -25.17
C PHE A 27 -9.51 -0.31 -23.76
N GLY A 28 -8.39 -0.06 -23.08
CA GLY A 28 -8.33 0.02 -21.61
C GLY A 28 -8.45 -1.29 -20.85
N ARG A 29 -7.60 -2.29 -21.13
CA ARG A 29 -7.34 -3.33 -20.12
C ARG A 29 -6.55 -2.64 -19.00
N ARG A 30 -7.26 -2.10 -17.99
CA ARG A 30 -6.61 -1.65 -16.74
C ARG A 30 -5.79 -2.84 -16.25
N LYS A 31 -4.47 -2.70 -16.23
CA LYS A 31 -3.60 -3.72 -15.64
C LYS A 31 -4.07 -3.87 -14.18
N PRO A 32 -4.37 -5.09 -13.69
CA PRO A 32 -4.70 -5.24 -12.29
C PRO A 32 -3.57 -4.63 -11.46
N PRO A 33 -3.89 -3.98 -10.33
CA PRO A 33 -2.87 -3.36 -9.50
C PRO A 33 -1.78 -4.38 -9.19
N SER A 34 -0.53 -3.93 -9.19
CA SER A 34 0.58 -4.79 -8.83
C SER A 34 0.39 -5.33 -7.40
N SER A 35 0.88 -6.53 -7.11
CA SER A 35 0.74 -7.12 -5.77
C SER A 35 1.30 -6.19 -4.68
N SER A 36 2.39 -5.48 -4.97
CA SER A 36 2.98 -4.47 -4.08
C SER A 36 2.01 -3.31 -3.75
N GLU A 37 1.29 -2.77 -4.74
CA GLU A 37 0.31 -1.70 -4.52
C GLU A 37 -0.81 -2.17 -3.59
N THR A 38 -1.27 -3.42 -3.76
CA THR A 38 -2.31 -3.99 -2.91
C THR A 38 -1.85 -4.16 -1.45
N HIS A 39 -0.59 -4.56 -1.24
CA HIS A 39 -0.01 -4.67 0.10
C HIS A 39 0.16 -3.31 0.78
N LEU A 40 0.60 -2.28 0.05
CA LEU A 40 0.72 -0.92 0.59
C LEU A 40 -0.64 -0.37 1.03
N ALA A 41 -1.65 -0.51 0.17
CA ALA A 41 -3.02 -0.08 0.49
C ALA A 41 -3.56 -0.80 1.74
N LEU A 42 -3.28 -2.10 1.89
CA LEU A 42 -3.65 -2.85 3.09
C LEU A 42 -3.03 -2.25 4.35
N ARG A 43 -1.73 -1.89 4.32
CA ARG A 43 -1.05 -1.29 5.48
C ARG A 43 -1.58 0.10 5.80
N GLU A 44 -1.83 0.93 4.80
CA GLU A 44 -2.45 2.25 5.00
C GLU A 44 -3.85 2.15 5.60
N ASN A 45 -4.64 1.16 5.15
CA ASN A 45 -5.99 0.96 5.67
C ASN A 45 -6.00 0.61 7.16
N MET A 46 -4.95 -0.02 7.70
CA MET A 46 -4.84 -0.31 9.14
C MET A 46 -4.84 0.97 9.99
N PHE A 47 -4.11 2.01 9.53
CA PHE A 47 -4.07 3.32 10.21
C PHE A 47 -5.33 4.14 9.93
N LYS A 48 -5.87 4.08 8.70
CA LYS A 48 -7.11 4.79 8.36
C LYS A 48 -8.33 4.25 9.10
N SER A 49 -8.38 2.95 9.39
CA SER A 49 -9.48 2.33 10.15
C SER A 49 -9.49 2.68 11.63
N GLU A 50 -8.39 3.21 12.16
CA GLU A 50 -8.29 3.54 13.58
C GLU A 50 -8.95 4.89 13.86
N GLU A 51 -9.90 4.89 14.79
CA GLU A 51 -10.67 6.10 15.15
C GLU A 51 -9.89 6.96 16.16
N LEU A 52 -9.15 6.31 17.06
CA LEU A 52 -8.35 6.98 18.07
C LEU A 52 -7.04 7.50 17.48
N ARG A 53 -6.99 8.80 17.21
CA ARG A 53 -5.77 9.51 16.74
C ARG A 53 -4.90 9.94 17.91
N ASN A 54 -4.57 8.98 18.77
CA ASN A 54 -3.73 9.17 19.94
C ASN A 54 -2.64 8.09 19.99
N ARG A 55 -1.78 8.21 21.00
CA ARG A 55 -0.70 7.25 21.28
C ARG A 55 -1.18 5.79 21.35
N GLU A 56 -2.29 5.55 22.04
CA GLU A 56 -2.83 4.22 22.27
C GLU A 56 -3.30 3.58 20.97
N GLY A 57 -4.05 4.33 20.15
CA GLY A 57 -4.50 3.86 18.83
C GLY A 57 -3.33 3.54 17.90
N PHE A 58 -2.27 4.36 17.91
CA PHE A 58 -1.07 4.06 17.12
C PHE A 58 -0.43 2.73 17.57
N MET A 59 -0.27 2.54 18.88
CA MET A 59 0.30 1.32 19.44
C MET A 59 -0.59 0.11 19.19
N GLU A 60 -1.90 0.25 19.24
CA GLU A 60 -2.85 -0.80 18.92
C GLU A 60 -2.69 -1.27 17.47
N VAL A 61 -2.55 -0.34 16.51
CA VAL A 61 -2.32 -0.68 15.10
C VAL A 61 -1.02 -1.46 14.93
N VAL A 62 0.05 -1.08 15.65
CA VAL A 62 1.34 -1.78 15.64
C VAL A 62 1.20 -3.20 16.23
N GLU A 63 0.47 -3.36 17.34
CA GLU A 63 0.23 -4.68 17.94
C GLU A 63 -0.64 -5.57 17.05
N ARG A 64 -1.70 -5.01 16.44
CA ARG A 64 -2.54 -5.70 15.46
C ARG A 64 -1.72 -6.19 14.27
N PHE A 65 -0.73 -5.40 13.83
CA PHE A 65 0.21 -5.84 12.79
C PHE A 65 1.05 -7.03 13.23
N LYS A 66 1.60 -7.01 14.46
CA LYS A 66 2.42 -8.11 15.01
C LYS A 66 1.62 -9.41 15.14
N VAL A 67 0.43 -9.35 15.74
CA VAL A 67 -0.44 -10.53 15.95
C VAL A 67 -0.84 -11.17 14.63
N ASN A 68 -1.20 -10.35 13.63
CA ASN A 68 -1.62 -10.86 12.32
C ASN A 68 -0.45 -11.31 11.42
N ASN A 69 0.82 -11.07 11.81
CA ASN A 69 1.99 -11.33 10.95
C ASN A 69 3.15 -11.92 11.75
N GLU A 70 3.05 -13.19 12.14
CA GLU A 70 4.13 -13.93 12.84
C GLU A 70 5.47 -13.87 12.08
N ASN A 71 5.42 -14.00 10.76
CA ASN A 71 6.61 -13.96 9.89
C ASN A 71 7.12 -12.54 9.61
N ARG A 72 6.46 -11.50 10.13
CA ARG A 72 6.74 -10.08 9.92
C ARG A 72 6.90 -9.71 8.44
N LYS A 73 6.12 -10.35 7.56
CA LYS A 73 6.17 -10.05 6.11
C LYS A 73 5.64 -8.65 5.85
N GLY A 74 6.37 -7.91 5.01
CA GLY A 74 6.01 -6.54 4.67
C GLY A 74 6.18 -5.53 5.82
N HIS A 75 7.07 -5.83 6.78
CA HIS A 75 7.36 -4.93 7.90
C HIS A 75 8.00 -3.62 7.42
N VAL A 76 8.81 -3.66 6.36
CA VAL A 76 9.42 -2.44 5.78
C VAL A 76 8.35 -1.50 5.25
N GLU A 77 7.40 -2.03 4.46
CA GLU A 77 6.27 -1.28 3.93
C GLU A 77 5.40 -0.73 5.07
N PHE A 78 5.16 -1.55 6.09
CA PHE A 78 4.40 -1.13 7.27
C PHE A 78 5.10 0.02 8.02
N ILE A 79 6.41 -0.07 8.29
CA ILE A 79 7.17 0.99 8.95
C ILE A 79 7.14 2.28 8.12
N ASN A 80 7.34 2.18 6.80
CA ASN A 80 7.27 3.33 5.90
C ASN A 80 5.89 4.00 5.89
N VAL A 81 4.81 3.23 6.05
CA VAL A 81 3.46 3.77 6.21
C VAL A 81 3.29 4.39 7.59
N ALA A 82 3.63 3.66 8.66
CA ALA A 82 3.52 4.09 10.04
C ALA A 82 4.22 5.43 10.28
N THR A 83 5.41 5.60 9.69
CA THR A 83 6.21 6.84 9.76
C THR A 83 5.46 8.05 9.20
N ARG A 84 4.58 7.89 8.19
CA ARG A 84 3.75 8.98 7.66
C ARG A 84 2.63 9.39 8.63
N TYR A 85 2.19 8.47 9.48
CA TYR A 85 1.07 8.66 10.40
C TYR A 85 1.50 9.15 11.79
N VAL A 86 2.80 9.19 12.12
CA VAL A 86 3.26 9.59 13.46
C VAL A 86 2.77 10.98 13.88
N GLN A 87 2.75 11.96 12.96
CA GLN A 87 2.23 13.31 13.22
C GLN A 87 0.71 13.32 13.36
N GLU A 88 0.01 12.52 12.56
CA GLU A 88 -1.46 12.45 12.59
C GLU A 88 -1.98 11.85 13.91
N PHE A 89 -1.21 10.96 14.53
CA PHE A 89 -1.51 10.37 15.84
C PHE A 89 -0.88 11.14 17.02
N GLY A 90 -0.13 12.22 16.75
CA GLY A 90 0.52 13.05 17.77
C GLY A 90 1.62 12.33 18.55
N VAL A 91 2.28 11.35 17.93
CA VAL A 91 3.33 10.52 18.55
C VAL A 91 4.73 10.82 18.03
N GLU A 92 4.90 11.93 17.31
CA GLU A 92 6.15 12.28 16.64
C GLU A 92 7.34 12.54 17.59
N LYS A 93 7.06 12.75 18.88
CA LYS A 93 8.09 12.98 19.92
C LYS A 93 8.31 11.77 20.83
N ASP A 94 7.52 10.72 20.67
CA ASP A 94 7.56 9.57 21.58
C ASP A 94 8.65 8.58 21.15
N LEU A 95 9.73 8.52 21.93
CA LEU A 95 10.83 7.58 21.73
C LEU A 95 10.38 6.11 21.82
N GLU A 96 9.36 5.79 22.62
CA GLU A 96 8.86 4.42 22.74
C GLU A 96 8.20 3.95 21.43
N VAL A 97 7.51 4.85 20.72
CA VAL A 97 6.92 4.56 19.41
C VAL A 97 7.99 4.23 18.39
N TYR A 98 9.05 5.03 18.30
CA TYR A 98 10.15 4.73 17.38
C TYR A 98 10.88 3.44 17.73
N LYS A 99 11.10 3.18 19.03
CA LYS A 99 11.68 1.91 19.49
C LYS A 99 10.82 0.71 19.07
N THR A 100 9.50 0.80 19.22
CA THR A 100 8.61 -0.30 18.82
C THR A 100 8.59 -0.52 17.31
N LEU A 101 8.68 0.53 16.49
CA LEU A 101 8.85 0.41 15.03
C LEU A 101 10.19 -0.27 14.69
N PHE A 102 11.29 0.09 15.35
CA PHE A 102 12.58 -0.59 15.18
C PHE A 102 12.55 -2.06 15.64
N ASP A 103 11.71 -2.39 16.61
CA ASP A 103 11.53 -3.75 17.08
C ASP A 103 10.77 -4.64 16.11
N LEU A 104 10.16 -4.09 15.05
CA LEU A 104 9.59 -4.88 13.95
C LEU A 104 10.67 -5.50 13.06
N PHE A 105 11.85 -4.89 12.95
CA PHE A 105 12.96 -5.49 12.21
C PHE A 105 13.43 -6.80 12.86
N PRO A 106 13.66 -7.87 12.08
CA PRO A 106 14.31 -9.10 12.55
C PRO A 106 15.67 -8.81 13.20
N LYS A 107 15.80 -9.11 14.50
CA LYS A 107 17.06 -8.92 15.23
C LYS A 107 18.10 -9.94 14.79
N GLY A 108 19.37 -9.52 14.71
CA GLY A 108 20.51 -10.36 14.33
C GLY A 108 20.61 -10.70 12.83
N LYS A 109 19.53 -10.62 12.05
CA LYS A 109 19.51 -10.99 10.63
C LYS A 109 20.32 -10.05 9.73
N TYR A 110 20.42 -8.78 10.12
CA TYR A 110 21.07 -7.73 9.32
C TYR A 110 22.54 -7.50 9.68
N THR A 111 23.12 -8.32 10.56
CA THR A 111 24.55 -8.19 10.93
C THR A 111 25.39 -8.83 9.83
N PRO A 112 26.28 -8.08 9.15
CA PRO A 112 27.16 -8.66 8.15
C PRO A 112 28.11 -9.66 8.81
N ARG A 113 28.24 -10.85 8.24
CA ARG A 113 29.09 -11.94 8.75
C ARG A 113 30.41 -12.05 7.98
N THR A 114 30.49 -11.41 6.82
CA THR A 114 31.61 -11.49 5.88
C THR A 114 31.94 -10.10 5.35
N LEU A 115 33.22 -9.85 5.02
CA LEU A 115 33.71 -8.59 4.43
C LEU A 115 32.90 -8.17 3.20
N VAL A 116 32.58 -9.11 2.30
CA VAL A 116 31.77 -8.83 1.10
C VAL A 116 30.35 -8.34 1.47
N GLN A 117 29.74 -8.89 2.51
CA GLN A 117 28.41 -8.43 2.95
C GLN A 117 28.45 -7.04 3.58
N ALA A 118 29.55 -6.72 4.27
CA ALA A 118 29.78 -5.40 4.84
C ALA A 118 30.01 -4.35 3.75
N GLU A 119 30.78 -4.68 2.72
CA GLU A 119 31.12 -3.76 1.64
C GLU A 119 29.95 -3.47 0.69
N PHE A 120 29.13 -4.47 0.35
CA PHE A 120 28.11 -4.35 -0.70
C PHE A 120 26.67 -4.10 -0.21
N PHE A 121 26.47 -3.60 1.02
CA PHE A 121 25.14 -3.25 1.54
C PHE A 121 24.08 -4.35 1.30
N HIS A 122 24.31 -5.57 1.82
CA HIS A 122 23.51 -6.76 1.45
C HIS A 122 21.98 -6.65 1.68
N PHE A 123 21.50 -5.69 2.49
CA PHE A 123 20.08 -5.43 2.74
C PHE A 123 19.70 -3.97 2.46
N PRO A 124 19.86 -3.47 1.22
CA PRO A 124 19.82 -2.04 0.94
C PRO A 124 18.45 -1.43 1.21
N TYR A 125 17.36 -2.14 0.87
CA TYR A 125 15.99 -1.69 1.12
C TYR A 125 15.64 -1.58 2.61
N HIS A 126 16.17 -2.47 3.45
CA HIS A 126 15.91 -2.45 4.88
C HIS A 126 16.74 -1.35 5.57
N GLN A 127 17.98 -1.15 5.11
CA GLN A 127 18.85 -0.07 5.57
C GLN A 127 18.27 1.30 5.22
N ASP A 128 17.77 1.49 4.01
CA ASP A 128 17.08 2.73 3.59
C ASP A 128 15.85 3.01 4.46
N CYS A 129 15.01 2.02 4.74
CA CYS A 129 13.89 2.18 5.67
C CYS A 129 14.34 2.58 7.08
N GLY A 130 15.39 1.94 7.61
CA GLY A 130 15.95 2.29 8.91
C GLY A 130 16.48 3.72 8.95
N VAL A 131 17.22 4.15 7.93
CA VAL A 131 17.75 5.52 7.80
C VAL A 131 16.61 6.53 7.74
N ARG A 132 15.58 6.30 6.92
CA ARG A 132 14.41 7.18 6.83
C ARG A 132 13.68 7.34 8.16
N LEU A 133 13.59 6.26 8.93
CA LEU A 133 12.98 6.31 10.26
C LEU A 133 13.79 7.18 11.22
N LEU A 134 15.14 7.07 11.21
CA LEU A 134 16.03 7.92 12.00
C LEU A 134 15.97 9.38 11.57
N ASP A 135 16.00 9.65 10.26
CA ASP A 135 15.88 10.99 9.67
C ASP A 135 14.56 11.66 10.07
N THR A 136 13.48 10.88 10.13
CA THR A 136 12.18 11.37 10.63
C THR A 136 12.24 11.73 12.11
N MET A 137 12.89 10.91 12.94
CA MET A 137 13.08 11.20 14.37
C MET A 137 13.91 12.47 14.59
N GLU A 138 15.01 12.61 13.85
CA GLU A 138 15.88 13.79 13.89
C GLU A 138 15.09 15.04 13.50
N SER A 139 14.39 15.01 12.36
CA SER A 139 13.56 16.11 11.88
C SER A 139 12.51 16.56 12.90
N HIS A 140 11.89 15.62 13.63
CA HIS A 140 10.91 15.95 14.67
C HIS A 140 11.57 16.46 15.95
N GLY A 141 12.76 15.95 16.30
CA GLY A 141 13.58 16.45 17.41
C GLY A 141 14.05 17.88 17.18
N GLU A 142 14.58 18.20 15.99
CA GLU A 142 15.06 19.53 15.63
C GLU A 142 13.93 20.57 15.56
N ARG A 143 12.77 20.20 15.01
CA ARG A 143 11.57 21.05 15.01
C ARG A 143 11.08 21.40 16.42
N CYS A 144 11.45 20.62 17.44
CA CYS A 144 11.16 20.96 18.84
C CYS A 144 12.17 21.92 19.47
N CYS A 145 13.38 22.01 18.91
CA CYS A 145 14.45 22.89 19.41
C CYS A 145 14.58 24.20 18.61
N GLY A 146 13.95 24.30 17.43
CA GLY A 146 13.89 25.52 16.63
C GLY A 146 12.47 26.06 16.51
N TYR A 147 12.25 27.27 17.04
CA TYR A 147 11.09 28.14 16.78
C TYR A 147 9.74 27.71 17.38
N GLY A 148 9.55 28.06 18.65
CA GLY A 148 8.38 28.87 18.97
C GLY A 148 8.57 30.26 18.35
N ALA A 149 8.05 30.48 17.14
CA ALA A 149 7.64 31.82 16.73
C ALA A 149 6.39 31.73 15.86
N GLY A 150 5.39 32.52 16.25
CA GLY A 150 4.18 32.80 15.47
C GLY A 150 2.96 32.06 15.95
#